data_AF-A0A3G1IHI9-F1
#
_entry.id   AF-A0A3G1IHI9-F1
#
_cell.length_a   1.000
_cell.length_b   1.000
_cell.length_c   1.000
_cell.angle_alpha   90.00
_cell.angle_beta   90.00
_cell.angle_gamma   90.00
#
_symmetry.space_group_name_H-M   'P 1'
#
loop_
_entity.id
_entity.type
_entity.pdbx_description
1 polymer ?
#
loop_
_entity_poly.entity_id
_entity_poly.type
_entity_poly.pdbx_seq_one_letter_code
_entity_poly.pdbx_strand_id
1 'polypeptide(L)'
;MLTTVKTPNAVQNIEILARRYGDIQANAANINTPCDCIHGMVQVMGKLPDHYPVSFDTILSLGADITTQCAHMVACEHCRTHWHAIITLQCVLDLGLALYEGAFSAYALGEGDLRSPERLGTGRRSRSSTLSLPRPPGSSSDGADGLASADDFPGTMNGPPVCCTSPMTWGDIEIHEEDAQLLAGMLLRRRLADLGALIGELKLILENVWHRNRPQQSFSLQECEDSLMVSMDRLVTLVGLLR
;
A
#
# COMPACT_ATOMS: atom_id res chain seq x y z
N MET A 1 25.27 -2.81 19.67
CA MET A 1 23.99 -2.16 20.00
C MET A 1 23.13 -2.19 18.74
N LEU A 2 22.17 -3.11 18.66
CA LEU A 2 21.18 -3.14 17.58
C LEU A 2 20.08 -2.16 17.97
N THR A 3 20.02 -1.03 17.30
CA THR A 3 18.92 -0.07 17.44
C THR A 3 17.67 -0.69 16.84
N THR A 4 16.68 -0.99 17.68
CA THR A 4 15.35 -1.37 17.24
C THR A 4 14.72 -0.17 16.52
N VAL A 5 14.77 -0.18 15.19
CA VAL A 5 14.01 0.74 14.35
C VAL A 5 12.54 0.42 14.60
N LYS A 6 11.86 1.25 15.40
CA LYS A 6 10.40 1.22 15.51
C LYS A 6 9.86 1.61 14.15
N THR A 7 9.44 0.62 13.36
CA THR A 7 8.65 0.88 12.17
C THR A 7 7.37 1.62 12.58
N PRO A 8 7.01 2.72 11.89
CA PRO A 8 5.81 3.46 12.20
C PRO A 8 4.61 2.54 12.13
N ASN A 9 3.71 2.72 13.11
CA ASN A 9 2.53 1.90 13.31
C ASN A 9 1.70 1.88 12.02
N ALA A 10 1.19 0.72 11.60
CA ALA A 10 0.57 0.57 10.28
C ALA A 10 -0.63 1.53 10.03
N VAL A 11 -1.17 2.11 11.11
CA VAL A 11 -2.19 3.16 11.11
C VAL A 11 -1.67 4.53 10.62
N GLN A 12 -0.42 4.91 10.94
CA GLN A 12 0.19 6.15 10.44
C GLN A 12 0.42 6.12 8.92
N ASN A 13 0.62 4.92 8.35
CA ASN A 13 0.80 4.78 6.90
C ASN A 13 -0.49 5.06 6.11
N ILE A 14 -1.68 5.03 6.74
CA ILE A 14 -2.99 5.18 6.09
C ILE A 14 -3.29 6.64 5.74
N GLU A 15 -3.19 7.53 6.73
CA GLU A 15 -3.37 8.97 6.52
C GLU A 15 -2.32 9.47 5.52
N ILE A 16 -1.12 8.89 5.55
CA ILE A 16 -0.06 9.17 4.58
C ILE A 16 -0.48 8.72 3.17
N LEU A 17 -1.04 7.52 2.98
CA LEU A 17 -1.44 7.02 1.66
C LEU A 17 -2.67 7.75 1.09
N ALA A 18 -3.69 8.04 1.89
CA ALA A 18 -4.87 8.79 1.45
C ALA A 18 -4.53 10.25 1.14
N ARG A 19 -3.71 10.89 1.98
CA ARG A 19 -3.18 12.24 1.72
C ARG A 19 -2.33 12.25 0.46
N ARG A 20 -1.45 11.27 0.29
CA ARG A 20 -0.61 11.13 -0.91
C ARG A 20 -1.40 10.84 -2.17
N TYR A 21 -2.49 10.08 -2.10
CA TYR A 21 -3.39 9.90 -3.24
C TYR A 21 -4.05 11.23 -3.65
N GLY A 22 -4.51 12.01 -2.67
CA GLY A 22 -4.97 13.38 -2.89
C GLY A 22 -3.87 14.28 -3.48
N ASP A 23 -2.64 14.16 -2.98
CA ASP A 23 -1.48 14.91 -3.48
C ASP A 23 -1.13 14.49 -4.92
N ILE A 24 -1.22 13.21 -5.27
CA ILE A 24 -1.01 12.71 -6.64
C ILE A 24 -2.04 13.31 -7.59
N GLN A 25 -3.33 13.32 -7.21
CA GLN A 25 -4.38 13.90 -8.04
C GLN A 25 -4.23 15.42 -8.18
N ALA A 26 -3.90 16.12 -7.09
CA ALA A 26 -3.65 17.55 -7.09
C ALA A 26 -2.40 17.92 -7.93
N ASN A 27 -1.33 17.13 -7.82
CA ASN A 27 -0.11 17.31 -8.60
C ASN A 27 -0.36 17.04 -10.09
N ALA A 28 -1.14 16.01 -10.43
CA ALA A 28 -1.53 15.73 -11.81
C ALA A 28 -2.33 16.88 -12.43
N ALA A 29 -3.20 17.54 -11.66
CA ALA A 29 -3.98 18.69 -12.11
C ALA A 29 -3.14 19.97 -12.31
N ASN A 30 -2.03 20.12 -11.60
CA ASN A 30 -1.15 21.29 -11.66
C ASN A 30 -0.12 21.28 -12.81
N ILE A 31 -0.10 20.23 -13.63
CA ILE A 31 0.86 20.10 -14.73
C ILE A 31 0.26 20.77 -15.97
N ASN A 32 0.79 21.95 -16.31
CA ASN A 32 0.32 22.82 -17.41
C ASN A 32 0.33 22.15 -18.81
N THR A 33 1.02 21.01 -18.96
CA THR A 33 0.94 20.11 -20.13
C THR A 33 0.97 18.66 -19.63
N PRO A 34 -0.18 18.02 -19.36
CA PRO A 34 -0.19 16.68 -18.79
C PRO A 34 0.46 15.71 -19.78
N CYS A 35 1.53 15.05 -19.34
CA CYS A 35 2.11 13.93 -20.08
C CYS A 35 1.20 12.71 -19.94
N ASP A 36 1.03 11.95 -21.02
CA ASP A 36 0.22 10.72 -21.05
C ASP A 36 0.63 9.73 -19.94
N CYS A 37 1.90 9.73 -19.51
CA CYS A 37 2.39 8.90 -18.41
C CYS A 37 1.68 9.18 -17.08
N ILE A 38 1.36 10.45 -16.78
CA ILE A 38 0.65 10.83 -15.56
C ILE A 38 -0.80 10.39 -15.63
N HIS A 39 -1.43 10.51 -16.81
CA HIS A 39 -2.80 10.01 -17.00
C HIS A 39 -2.86 8.49 -16.84
N GLY A 40 -1.91 7.76 -17.45
CA GLY A 40 -1.77 6.31 -17.26
C GLY A 40 -1.57 5.92 -15.80
N MET A 41 -0.80 6.72 -15.04
CA MET A 41 -0.64 6.52 -13.61
C MET A 41 -1.95 6.71 -12.85
N VAL A 42 -2.68 7.80 -13.10
CA VAL A 42 -4.00 8.04 -12.47
C VAL A 42 -4.97 6.91 -12.77
N GLN A 43 -4.96 6.37 -13.99
CA GLN A 43 -5.80 5.21 -14.34
C GLN A 43 -5.43 3.96 -13.54
N VAL A 44 -4.13 3.66 -13.37
CA VAL A 44 -3.68 2.52 -12.54
C VAL A 44 -4.07 2.73 -11.09
N MET A 45 -3.88 3.95 -10.58
CA MET A 45 -4.23 4.31 -9.21
C MET A 45 -5.75 4.24 -8.98
N GLY A 46 -6.57 4.52 -10.00
CA GLY A 46 -8.02 4.31 -9.95
C GLY A 46 -8.46 2.84 -9.90
N LYS A 47 -7.54 1.87 -10.08
CA LYS A 47 -7.82 0.44 -9.87
C LYS A 47 -7.61 0.01 -8.42
N LEU A 48 -7.12 0.90 -7.55
CA LEU A 48 -7.00 0.60 -6.12
C LEU A 48 -8.38 0.23 -5.58
N PRO A 49 -8.50 -0.90 -4.85
CA PRO A 49 -9.77 -1.26 -4.24
C PRO A 49 -10.20 -0.18 -3.26
N ASP A 50 -11.44 0.27 -3.40
CA ASP A 50 -12.05 1.17 -2.41
C ASP A 50 -12.25 0.47 -1.07
N HIS A 51 -12.12 -0.85 -0.96
CA HIS A 51 -12.38 -1.59 0.27
C HIS A 51 -11.26 -2.58 0.59
N TYR A 52 -10.89 -2.61 1.87
CA TYR A 52 -10.00 -3.61 2.44
C TYR A 52 -10.83 -4.72 3.10
N PRO A 53 -10.41 -5.99 2.99
CA PRO A 53 -9.08 -6.48 2.59
C PRO A 53 -8.87 -6.72 1.08
N VAL A 54 -7.61 -6.70 0.61
CA VAL A 54 -7.22 -6.98 -0.79
C VAL A 54 -6.65 -8.39 -0.92
N SER A 55 -6.93 -9.07 -2.05
CA SER A 55 -6.33 -10.37 -2.35
C SER A 55 -4.86 -10.25 -2.77
N PHE A 56 -4.07 -11.30 -2.55
CA PHE A 56 -2.67 -11.33 -2.95
C PHE A 56 -2.47 -11.17 -4.45
N ASP A 57 -3.31 -11.83 -5.26
CA ASP A 57 -3.27 -11.71 -6.72
C ASP A 57 -3.53 -10.27 -7.18
N THR A 58 -4.53 -9.61 -6.58
CA THR A 58 -4.80 -8.20 -6.86
C THR A 58 -3.61 -7.30 -6.48
N ILE A 59 -2.94 -7.55 -5.35
CA ILE A 59 -1.72 -6.82 -4.97
C ILE A 59 -0.60 -7.03 -5.99
N LEU A 60 -0.37 -8.26 -6.44
CA LEU A 60 0.66 -8.57 -7.43
C LEU A 60 0.36 -7.95 -8.79
N SER A 61 -0.90 -8.01 -9.24
CA SER A 61 -1.35 -7.42 -10.51
C SER A 61 -1.25 -5.90 -10.47
N LEU A 62 -1.77 -5.27 -9.42
CA LEU A 62 -1.71 -3.83 -9.26
C LEU A 62 -0.26 -3.34 -9.12
N GLY A 63 0.56 -4.06 -8.36
CA GLY A 63 1.98 -3.79 -8.24
C GLY A 63 2.73 -3.87 -9.57
N ALA A 64 2.37 -4.81 -10.45
CA ALA A 64 2.93 -4.92 -11.79
C ALA A 64 2.52 -3.76 -12.71
N ASP A 65 1.26 -3.33 -12.64
CA ASP A 65 0.75 -2.17 -13.37
C ASP A 65 1.47 -0.90 -12.89
N ILE A 66 1.62 -0.74 -11.58
CA ILE A 66 2.36 0.38 -10.96
C ILE A 66 3.80 0.41 -11.46
N THR A 67 4.54 -0.69 -11.37
CA THR A 67 5.95 -0.71 -11.80
C THR A 67 6.10 -0.43 -13.29
N THR A 68 5.18 -0.93 -14.11
CA THR A 68 5.16 -0.66 -15.56
C THR A 68 4.95 0.82 -15.85
N GLN A 69 3.95 1.46 -15.22
CA GLN A 69 3.71 2.89 -15.40
C GLN A 69 4.84 3.75 -14.84
N CYS A 70 5.40 3.39 -13.70
CA CYS A 70 6.59 4.03 -13.16
C CYS A 70 7.77 3.95 -14.13
N ALA A 71 7.99 2.80 -14.78
CA ALA A 71 9.03 2.66 -15.79
C ALA A 71 8.81 3.60 -16.99
N HIS A 72 7.57 3.74 -17.46
CA HIS A 72 7.22 4.71 -18.50
C HIS A 72 7.50 6.16 -18.07
N MET A 73 7.16 6.52 -16.82
CA MET A 73 7.46 7.85 -16.28
C MET A 73 8.96 8.10 -16.16
N VAL A 74 9.74 7.12 -15.68
CA VAL A 74 11.20 7.21 -15.57
C VAL A 74 11.86 7.36 -16.95
N ALA A 75 11.32 6.73 -18.00
CA ALA A 75 11.83 6.86 -19.35
C ALA A 75 11.42 8.18 -20.04
N CYS A 76 10.37 8.84 -19.56
CA CYS A 76 9.81 10.05 -20.16
C CYS A 76 10.62 11.31 -19.78
N GLU A 77 11.18 12.01 -20.77
CA GLU A 77 11.97 13.23 -20.55
C GLU A 77 11.19 14.33 -19.80
N HIS A 78 9.89 14.49 -20.10
CA HIS A 78 9.04 15.45 -19.41
C HIS A 78 8.89 15.11 -17.92
N CYS A 79 8.60 13.85 -17.60
CA CYS A 79 8.44 13.41 -16.21
C CYS A 79 9.75 13.51 -15.41
N ARG A 80 10.91 13.29 -16.07
CA ARG A 80 12.23 13.39 -15.43
C ARG A 80 12.66 14.83 -15.11
N THR A 81 12.09 15.81 -15.79
CA THR A 81 12.48 17.22 -15.65
C THR A 81 11.48 18.00 -14.80
N HIS A 82 10.24 17.53 -14.69
CA HIS A 82 9.19 18.19 -13.94
C HIS A 82 9.11 17.67 -12.48
N TRP A 83 9.31 18.55 -11.50
CA TRP A 83 9.35 18.17 -10.08
C TRP A 83 8.04 17.55 -9.56
N HIS A 84 6.87 18.03 -9.96
CA HIS A 84 5.58 17.39 -9.62
C HIS A 84 5.49 15.93 -10.10
N ALA A 85 6.05 15.60 -11.26
CA ALA A 85 6.06 14.23 -11.77
C ALA A 85 7.00 13.33 -10.95
N ILE A 86 8.13 13.87 -10.50
CA ILE A 86 9.08 13.18 -9.60
C ILE A 86 8.44 12.88 -8.25
N ILE A 87 7.76 13.86 -7.64
CA ILE A 87 7.02 13.66 -6.38
C ILE A 87 5.91 12.62 -6.57
N THR A 88 5.15 12.71 -7.67
CA THR A 88 4.11 11.73 -7.99
C THR A 88 4.69 10.33 -8.10
N LEU A 89 5.80 10.18 -8.82
CA LEU A 89 6.50 8.91 -8.96
C LEU A 89 6.97 8.37 -7.60
N GLN A 90 7.53 9.21 -6.74
CA GLN A 90 7.89 8.84 -5.37
C GLN A 90 6.69 8.33 -4.57
N CYS A 91 5.58 9.08 -4.56
CA CYS A 91 4.38 8.70 -3.83
C CYS A 91 3.82 7.35 -4.29
N VAL A 92 3.84 7.09 -5.61
CA VAL A 92 3.38 5.83 -6.18
C VAL A 92 4.30 4.67 -5.83
N LEU A 93 5.62 4.85 -5.91
CA LEU A 93 6.58 3.81 -5.53
C LEU A 93 6.43 3.44 -4.05
N ASP A 94 6.19 4.43 -3.20
CA ASP A 94 5.92 4.22 -1.76
C ASP A 94 4.63 3.45 -1.50
N LEU A 95 3.58 3.72 -2.29
CA LEU A 95 2.35 2.92 -2.25
C LEU A 95 2.62 1.48 -2.70
N GLY A 96 3.35 1.29 -3.81
CA GLY A 96 3.72 -0.04 -4.28
C GLY A 96 4.47 -0.85 -3.22
N LEU A 97 5.40 -0.19 -2.50
CA LEU A 97 6.11 -0.79 -1.39
C LEU A 97 5.16 -1.17 -0.24
N ALA A 98 4.25 -0.28 0.15
CA ALA A 98 3.28 -0.56 1.20
C ALA A 98 2.33 -1.72 0.87
N LEU A 99 1.92 -1.87 -0.40
CA LEU A 99 1.13 -3.01 -0.86
C LEU A 99 1.91 -4.32 -0.70
N TYR A 100 3.18 -4.34 -1.10
CA TYR A 100 4.04 -5.52 -0.94
C TYR A 100 4.36 -5.84 0.52
N GLU A 101 4.48 -4.84 1.40
CA GLU A 101 4.59 -5.05 2.85
C GLU A 101 3.34 -5.71 3.44
N GLY A 102 2.15 -5.26 3.02
CA GLY A 102 0.89 -5.88 3.41
C GLY A 102 0.83 -7.35 3.00
N ALA A 103 1.24 -7.65 1.76
CA ALA A 103 1.33 -9.00 1.25
C ALA A 103 2.37 -9.86 1.98
N PHE A 104 3.56 -9.31 2.25
CA PHE A 104 4.62 -9.97 3.02
C PHE A 104 4.14 -10.35 4.43
N SER A 105 3.44 -9.43 5.08
CA SER A 105 2.90 -9.64 6.44
C SER A 105 1.80 -10.70 6.46
N ALA A 106 0.92 -10.73 5.46
CA ALA A 106 -0.17 -11.70 5.40
C ALA A 106 0.32 -13.14 5.20
N TYR A 107 1.35 -13.34 4.39
CA TYR A 107 1.94 -14.66 4.17
C TYR A 107 3.02 -15.03 5.21
N ALA A 108 3.19 -14.22 6.26
CA ALA A 108 4.10 -14.45 7.38
C ALA A 108 5.52 -14.89 6.95
N LEU A 109 6.02 -14.31 5.86
CA LEU A 109 7.26 -14.72 5.18
C LEU A 109 8.55 -14.38 5.95
N GLY A 110 8.45 -14.02 7.24
CA GLY A 110 9.56 -13.80 8.14
C GLY A 110 9.43 -14.69 9.37
N GLU A 111 10.38 -15.60 9.59
CA GLU A 111 10.45 -16.53 10.73
C GLU A 111 10.70 -15.87 12.11
N GLY A 112 10.50 -14.56 12.24
CA GLY A 112 10.85 -13.83 13.47
C GLY A 112 9.93 -12.64 13.75
N ASP A 113 8.90 -12.87 14.55
CA ASP A 113 8.31 -11.89 15.48
C ASP A 113 7.89 -10.52 14.91
N LEU A 114 7.23 -10.49 13.75
CA LEU A 114 6.31 -9.40 13.40
C LEU A 114 4.92 -9.80 13.88
N ARG A 115 4.64 -9.50 15.15
CA ARG A 115 3.41 -9.86 15.87
C ARG A 115 2.14 -9.79 15.02
N SER A 116 1.46 -10.93 14.96
CA SER A 116 0.16 -11.20 14.36
C SER A 116 -0.91 -10.13 14.68
N PRO A 117 -1.82 -9.80 13.74
CA PRO A 117 -3.20 -9.63 14.11
C PRO A 117 -3.80 -11.03 14.33
N GLU A 118 -4.61 -11.14 15.36
CA GLU A 118 -5.18 -12.37 15.90
C GLU A 118 -5.62 -13.38 14.83
N ARG A 119 -5.26 -14.65 15.06
CA ARG A 119 -5.87 -15.83 14.42
C ARG A 119 -7.38 -15.83 14.68
N LEU A 120 -8.13 -15.05 13.89
CA LEU A 120 -9.58 -14.99 13.94
C LEU A 120 -10.16 -15.94 12.89
N GLY A 121 -10.41 -17.17 13.36
CA GLY A 121 -11.70 -17.82 13.17
C GLY A 121 -12.07 -18.34 11.77
N THR A 122 -11.56 -19.52 11.44
CA THR A 122 -12.33 -20.59 10.76
C THR A 122 -11.76 -21.90 11.33
N GLY A 123 -12.46 -22.88 11.88
CA GLY A 123 -13.83 -23.34 11.73
C GLY A 123 -13.79 -24.82 12.11
N ARG A 124 -13.92 -25.15 13.42
CA ARG A 124 -14.02 -26.55 13.86
C ARG A 124 -15.44 -26.82 14.32
N ARG A 125 -16.20 -27.53 13.47
CA ARG A 125 -17.46 -28.19 13.82
C ARG A 125 -17.23 -29.13 15.02
N SER A 126 -18.02 -28.99 16.08
CA SER A 126 -18.50 -30.12 16.91
C SER A 126 -19.61 -29.69 17.88
N ARG A 127 -20.84 -30.05 17.48
CA ARG A 127 -22.00 -30.55 18.24
C ARG A 127 -22.22 -30.14 19.71
N SER A 128 -23.42 -29.58 19.93
CA SER A 128 -24.40 -29.81 21.00
C SER A 128 -23.91 -29.93 22.45
N SER A 129 -24.37 -29.01 23.32
CA SER A 129 -25.48 -29.30 24.25
C SER A 129 -25.98 -28.03 24.96
N THR A 130 -27.31 -27.89 24.91
CA THR A 130 -28.25 -27.18 25.79
C THR A 130 -27.77 -26.66 27.15
N LEU A 131 -28.10 -25.41 27.48
CA LEU A 131 -28.96 -25.04 28.62
C LEU A 131 -29.28 -23.54 28.65
N SER A 132 -30.52 -23.25 29.03
CA SER A 132 -31.26 -22.00 28.83
C SER A 132 -31.26 -21.06 30.04
N LEU A 133 -31.78 -19.83 29.79
CA LEU A 133 -32.46 -18.86 30.69
C LEU A 133 -31.60 -17.77 31.37
N PRO A 134 -32.19 -16.61 31.78
CA PRO A 134 -33.34 -15.87 31.24
C PRO A 134 -33.11 -14.35 31.08
N ARG A 135 -34.00 -13.74 30.28
CA ARG A 135 -34.20 -12.31 30.02
C ARG A 135 -34.89 -11.59 31.20
N PRO A 136 -34.59 -10.30 31.46
CA PRO A 136 -35.53 -9.39 32.12
C PRO A 136 -36.09 -8.30 31.18
N PRO A 137 -37.27 -7.73 31.50
CA PRO A 137 -38.03 -6.86 30.60
C PRO A 137 -37.91 -5.36 30.95
N GLY A 138 -38.23 -4.51 29.95
CA GLY A 138 -38.89 -3.22 30.16
C GLY A 138 -38.01 -1.98 30.11
N SER A 139 -38.20 -1.13 29.09
CA SER A 139 -39.02 0.07 29.24
C SER A 139 -38.96 0.92 27.96
N SER A 140 -40.13 1.47 27.64
CA SER A 140 -40.50 2.26 26.49
C SER A 140 -40.32 3.76 26.75
N SER A 141 -39.90 4.52 25.75
CA SER A 141 -40.31 5.92 25.59
C SER A 141 -40.20 6.37 24.13
N ASP A 142 -41.28 6.98 23.69
CA ASP A 142 -41.57 7.55 22.38
C ASP A 142 -40.72 8.79 22.01
N GLY A 143 -40.54 8.95 20.70
CA GLY A 143 -40.87 10.19 19.97
C GLY A 143 -39.92 11.39 20.04
N ALA A 144 -39.31 11.73 18.91
CA ALA A 144 -39.36 13.09 18.35
C ALA A 144 -38.70 13.14 16.96
N ASP A 145 -39.45 13.72 16.02
CA ASP A 145 -39.03 14.20 14.70
C ASP A 145 -37.89 15.23 14.78
N GLY A 146 -37.06 15.31 13.74
CA GLY A 146 -36.30 16.54 13.49
C GLY A 146 -35.04 16.38 12.63
N LEU A 147 -35.17 16.79 11.37
CA LEU A 147 -34.13 17.32 10.48
C LEU A 147 -33.08 16.33 9.95
N ALA A 148 -33.37 15.84 8.74
CA ALA A 148 -32.39 15.32 7.82
C ALA A 148 -31.37 16.43 7.44
N SER A 149 -30.23 16.44 8.13
CA SER A 149 -29.01 17.04 7.61
C SER A 149 -28.38 16.07 6.63
N ALA A 150 -28.23 16.52 5.40
CA ALA A 150 -27.38 15.89 4.39
C ALA A 150 -25.92 16.15 4.76
N ASP A 151 -25.31 15.20 5.48
CA ASP A 151 -23.85 15.04 5.61
C ASP A 151 -23.56 13.58 6.00
N ASP A 152 -24.13 12.63 5.27
CA ASP A 152 -23.69 11.23 5.28
C ASP A 152 -22.58 11.08 4.22
N PHE A 153 -21.35 11.44 4.60
CA PHE A 153 -20.17 10.88 3.94
C PHE A 153 -19.95 9.47 4.51
N PRO A 154 -20.08 8.40 3.71
CA PRO A 154 -19.89 7.06 4.22
C PRO A 154 -18.41 6.80 4.49
N GLY A 155 -18.11 6.56 5.77
CA GLY A 155 -17.04 5.68 6.22
C GLY A 155 -15.61 6.15 6.00
N THR A 156 -15.00 6.72 7.03
CA THR A 156 -13.55 6.82 7.19
C THR A 156 -12.95 5.41 7.15
N MET A 157 -12.36 5.04 6.01
CA MET A 157 -11.72 3.76 5.78
C MET A 157 -10.30 3.80 6.32
N ASN A 158 -10.10 3.24 7.51
CA ASN A 158 -8.86 3.39 8.26
C ASN A 158 -8.23 2.03 8.58
N GLY A 159 -7.60 1.41 7.58
CA GLY A 159 -6.60 0.34 7.75
C GLY A 159 -5.54 0.43 6.65
N PRO A 160 -4.26 0.01 6.87
CA PRO A 160 -3.35 -0.27 5.76
C PRO A 160 -4.01 -1.31 4.84
N PRO A 161 -3.54 -1.50 3.60
CA PRO A 161 -3.96 -2.65 2.81
C PRO A 161 -3.67 -3.94 3.56
N VAL A 162 -4.69 -4.45 4.25
CA VAL A 162 -4.63 -5.76 4.89
C VAL A 162 -4.81 -6.74 3.75
N CYS A 163 -3.70 -7.37 3.37
CA CYS A 163 -3.77 -8.51 2.46
C CYS A 163 -4.47 -9.64 3.21
N CYS A 164 -5.54 -10.19 2.63
CA CYS A 164 -6.07 -11.46 3.10
C CYS A 164 -5.24 -12.59 2.49
N THR A 165 -4.93 -13.60 3.31
CA THR A 165 -4.43 -14.86 2.78
C THR A 165 -5.53 -15.49 1.96
N SER A 166 -5.32 -15.56 0.65
CA SER A 166 -6.19 -16.31 -0.26
C SER A 166 -5.55 -17.67 -0.55
N PRO A 167 -6.31 -18.77 -0.58
CA PRO A 167 -5.80 -20.06 -1.02
C PRO A 167 -5.26 -19.90 -2.45
N MET A 168 -4.02 -20.35 -2.66
CA MET A 168 -3.39 -20.31 -3.98
C MET A 168 -3.75 -21.59 -4.72
N THR A 169 -4.11 -21.46 -6.00
CA THR A 169 -4.38 -22.62 -6.86
C THR A 169 -3.43 -22.64 -8.05
N TRP A 170 -3.07 -23.84 -8.47
CA TRP A 170 -2.42 -24.10 -9.75
C TRP A 170 -3.39 -24.87 -10.64
N GLY A 171 -4.14 -24.14 -11.46
CA GLY A 171 -5.30 -24.71 -12.15
C GLY A 171 -6.38 -25.11 -11.15
N ASP A 172 -6.76 -26.39 -11.15
CA ASP A 172 -7.77 -26.95 -10.24
C ASP A 172 -7.19 -27.47 -8.92
N ILE A 173 -5.88 -27.36 -8.69
CA ILE A 173 -5.18 -27.93 -7.53
C ILE A 173 -4.89 -26.83 -6.53
N GLU A 174 -5.38 -26.97 -5.29
CA GLU A 174 -5.00 -26.11 -4.17
C GLU A 174 -3.55 -26.39 -3.74
N ILE A 175 -2.76 -25.34 -3.64
CA ILE A 175 -1.37 -25.39 -3.20
C ILE A 175 -1.33 -25.48 -1.67
N HIS A 176 -0.51 -26.38 -1.13
CA HIS A 176 -0.32 -26.50 0.31
C HIS A 176 0.22 -25.20 0.91
N GLU A 177 -0.11 -24.92 2.18
CA GLU A 177 0.21 -23.64 2.83
C GLU A 177 1.72 -23.29 2.77
N GLU A 178 2.59 -24.27 3.03
CA GLU A 178 4.06 -24.10 2.98
C GLU A 178 4.54 -23.77 1.55
N ASP A 179 4.02 -24.46 0.54
CA ASP A 179 4.36 -24.21 -0.86
C ASP A 179 3.80 -22.86 -1.35
N ALA A 180 2.62 -22.47 -0.85
CA ALA A 180 2.01 -21.18 -1.14
C ALA A 180 2.82 -20.03 -0.51
N GLN A 181 3.34 -20.20 0.70
CA GLN A 181 4.27 -19.26 1.32
C GLN A 181 5.56 -19.14 0.51
N LEU A 182 6.17 -20.26 0.11
CA LEU A 182 7.37 -20.24 -0.72
C LEU A 182 7.13 -19.52 -2.05
N LEU A 183 6.01 -19.83 -2.72
CA LEU A 183 5.61 -19.18 -3.97
C LEU A 183 5.36 -17.68 -3.78
N ALA A 184 4.64 -17.29 -2.73
CA ALA A 184 4.40 -15.90 -2.38
C ALA A 184 5.73 -15.15 -2.18
N GLY A 185 6.67 -15.76 -1.45
CA GLY A 185 8.01 -15.19 -1.23
C GLY A 185 8.80 -15.03 -2.52
N MET A 186 8.78 -16.01 -3.41
CA MET A 186 9.43 -15.91 -4.71
C MET A 186 8.85 -14.78 -5.57
N LEU A 187 7.52 -14.67 -5.63
CA LEU A 187 6.82 -13.63 -6.40
C LEU A 187 7.09 -12.24 -5.83
N LEU A 188 6.97 -12.07 -4.51
CA LEU A 188 7.26 -10.81 -3.84
C LEU A 188 8.72 -10.40 -3.99
N ARG A 189 9.68 -11.33 -3.88
CA ARG A 189 11.10 -11.05 -4.10
C ARG A 189 11.35 -10.47 -5.49
N ARG A 190 10.73 -11.05 -6.52
CA ARG A 190 10.83 -10.53 -7.89
C ARG A 190 10.25 -9.13 -8.00
N ARG A 191 9.04 -8.90 -7.46
CA ARG A 191 8.37 -7.60 -7.52
C ARG A 191 9.11 -6.51 -6.75
N LEU A 192 9.66 -6.82 -5.57
CA LEU A 192 10.47 -5.90 -4.78
C LEU A 192 11.78 -5.56 -5.50
N ALA A 193 12.40 -6.51 -6.21
CA ALA A 193 13.59 -6.22 -7.01
C ALA A 193 13.28 -5.24 -8.16
N ASP A 194 12.16 -5.45 -8.87
CA ASP A 194 11.72 -4.55 -9.94
C ASP A 194 11.41 -3.15 -9.38
N LEU A 195 10.73 -3.06 -8.23
CA LEU A 195 10.46 -1.79 -7.54
C LEU A 195 11.75 -1.11 -7.07
N GLY A 196 12.72 -1.88 -6.59
CA GLY A 196 14.02 -1.38 -6.16
C GLY A 196 14.85 -0.75 -7.28
N ALA A 197 14.81 -1.35 -8.47
CA ALA A 197 15.44 -0.75 -9.64
C ALA A 197 14.83 0.62 -9.95
N LEU A 198 13.50 0.74 -9.91
CA LEU A 198 12.79 2.01 -10.15
C LEU A 198 13.08 3.07 -9.09
N ILE A 199 13.13 2.70 -7.81
CA ILE A 199 13.53 3.58 -6.71
C ILE A 199 14.97 4.08 -6.92
N GLY A 200 15.88 3.21 -7.35
CA GLY A 200 17.26 3.57 -7.69
C GLY A 200 17.33 4.57 -8.84
N GLU A 201 16.58 4.36 -9.91
CA GLU A 201 16.50 5.30 -11.04
C GLU A 201 15.90 6.64 -10.63
N LEU A 202 14.85 6.64 -9.80
CA LEU A 202 14.25 7.86 -9.27
C LEU A 202 15.27 8.67 -8.45
N LYS A 203 16.10 8.00 -7.65
CA LYS A 203 17.19 8.67 -6.91
C LYS A 203 18.14 9.41 -7.84
N LEU A 204 18.58 8.76 -8.92
CA LEU A 204 19.46 9.38 -9.91
C LEU A 204 18.78 10.57 -10.60
N ILE A 205 17.48 10.46 -10.91
CA ILE A 205 16.70 11.57 -11.48
C ILE A 205 16.63 12.73 -10.49
N LEU A 206 16.31 12.46 -9.22
CA LEU A 206 16.20 13.46 -8.17
C LEU A 206 17.53 14.20 -7.96
N GLU A 207 18.65 13.50 -7.87
CA GLU A 207 20.00 14.09 -7.76
C GLU A 207 20.30 15.02 -8.96
N ASN A 208 19.96 14.58 -10.18
CA ASN A 208 20.14 15.40 -11.39
C ASN A 208 19.30 16.68 -11.37
N VAL A 209 18.04 16.59 -10.95
CA VAL A 209 17.13 17.75 -10.85
C VAL A 209 17.56 18.69 -9.72
N TRP A 210 18.02 18.13 -8.60
CA TRP A 210 18.55 18.87 -7.46
C TRP A 210 19.73 19.75 -7.87
N HIS A 211 20.68 19.19 -8.62
CA HIS A 211 21.84 19.93 -9.12
C HIS A 211 21.47 21.05 -10.07
N ARG A 212 20.44 20.87 -10.91
CA ARG A 212 20.00 21.88 -11.88
C ARG A 212 19.22 23.02 -11.24
N ASN A 213 18.44 22.76 -10.18
CA ASN A 213 17.54 23.72 -9.54
C ASN A 213 18.04 24.24 -8.18
N ARG A 214 19.34 24.08 -7.88
CA ARG A 214 19.98 24.47 -6.62
C ARG A 214 19.60 25.86 -6.04
N PRO A 215 19.44 26.94 -6.84
CA PRO A 215 19.06 28.25 -6.28
C PRO A 215 17.57 28.37 -5.87
N GLN A 216 16.71 27.41 -6.26
CA GLN A 216 15.26 27.41 -5.98
C GLN A 216 14.86 26.11 -5.26
N GLN A 217 15.63 25.69 -4.25
CA GLN A 217 15.29 24.51 -3.45
C GLN A 217 13.91 24.70 -2.81
N SER A 218 12.91 24.02 -3.37
CA SER A 218 11.58 23.91 -2.77
C SER A 218 11.64 22.87 -1.66
N PHE A 219 11.08 23.20 -0.50
CA PHE A 219 10.90 22.31 0.65
C PHE A 219 10.38 20.91 0.25
N SER A 220 9.46 20.85 -0.71
CA SER A 220 8.87 19.60 -1.23
C SER A 220 9.86 18.63 -1.89
N LEU A 221 10.99 19.11 -2.44
CA LEU A 221 12.00 18.22 -3.02
C LEU A 221 12.85 17.55 -1.92
N GLN A 222 13.13 18.26 -0.82
CA GLN A 222 13.85 17.68 0.32
C GLN A 222 13.00 16.59 0.97
N GLU A 223 11.70 16.86 1.19
CA GLU A 223 10.77 15.85 1.72
C GLU A 223 10.68 14.62 0.80
N CYS A 224 10.73 14.84 -0.52
CA CYS A 224 10.78 13.76 -1.50
C CYS A 224 12.05 12.91 -1.36
N GLU A 225 13.22 13.54 -1.19
CA GLU A 225 14.49 12.84 -0.97
C GLU A 225 14.48 12.03 0.34
N ASP A 226 14.03 12.65 1.43
CA ASP A 226 13.95 12.00 2.74
C ASP A 226 13.00 10.80 2.68
N SER A 227 11.84 10.95 2.04
CA SER A 227 10.89 9.85 1.82
C SER A 227 11.48 8.72 0.98
N LEU A 228 12.23 9.07 -0.07
CA LEU A 228 12.89 8.10 -0.95
C LEU A 228 13.92 7.27 -0.17
N MET A 229 14.72 7.92 0.67
CA MET A 229 15.71 7.24 1.51
C MET A 229 15.07 6.28 2.51
N VAL A 230 13.94 6.68 3.13
CA VAL A 230 13.16 5.79 4.00
C VAL A 230 12.63 4.57 3.24
N SER A 231 12.14 4.76 2.01
CA SER A 231 11.63 3.66 1.19
C SER A 231 12.71 2.71 0.70
N MET A 232 13.92 3.21 0.42
CA MET A 232 15.08 2.37 0.14
C MET A 232 15.44 1.49 1.34
N ASP A 233 15.45 2.03 2.56
CA ASP A 233 15.74 1.27 3.78
C ASP A 233 14.70 0.18 4.06
N ARG A 234 13.41 0.54 3.91
CA ARG A 234 12.29 -0.41 4.00
C ARG A 234 12.41 -1.54 2.97
N LEU A 235 12.73 -1.20 1.73
CA LEU A 235 12.94 -2.18 0.67
C LEU A 235 14.08 -3.15 1.01
N VAL A 236 15.23 -2.63 1.45
CA VAL A 236 16.38 -3.46 1.85
C VAL A 236 15.99 -4.40 3.00
N THR A 237 15.22 -3.90 3.96
CA THR A 237 14.71 -4.71 5.07
C THR A 237 13.84 -5.86 4.57
N LEU A 238 12.84 -5.58 3.72
CA LEU A 238 11.94 -6.62 3.18
C LEU A 238 12.67 -7.65 2.33
N VAL A 239 13.57 -7.21 1.45
CA VAL A 239 14.37 -8.12 0.62
C VAL A 239 15.31 -8.96 1.49
N GLY A 240 15.83 -8.41 2.58
CA GLY A 240 16.65 -9.12 3.55
C GLY A 240 15.89 -10.20 4.32
N LEU A 241 14.63 -9.93 4.68
CA LEU A 241 13.76 -10.88 5.38
C LEU A 241 13.26 -12.02 4.49
N LEU A 242 13.18 -11.80 3.17
CA LEU A 242 12.78 -12.82 2.21
C LEU A 242 13.87 -13.89 1.95
N ARG A 243 15.01 -13.92 2.66
CA ARG A 243 16.17 -14.76 2.34
C ARG A 243 16.05 -16.21 2.82
#